data_AF-A0A1F8XFF7-F1
#
_entry.id   AF-A0A1F8XFF7-F1
#
_cell.length_a   1.000
_cell.length_b   1.000
_cell.length_c   1.000
_cell.angle_alpha   90.00
_cell.angle_beta   90.00
_cell.angle_gamma   90.00
#
_symmetry.space_group_name_H-M   'P 1'
#
loop_
_entity.id
_entity.type
_entity.pdbx_description
1 polymer ?
#
loop_
_entity_poly.entity_id
_entity_poly.type
_entity_poly.pdbx_seq_one_letter_code
_entity_poly.pdbx_strand_id
1 'polypeptide(L)'
;MNRNTQHLNRYLSLAAGVSRRVADEMVRNGRVTLDGLPVLDPGTLWDPAIQEVRLDGRTLVPIRDEKIYIMLYKPDNVVTTMKDREGRKTAPSLIGELSSRVFPVGRLDFHTTGLLLLTNDGEFAYRLTHPRFGVEKTYVAKLQSVPRPAELNILRRGIALEGKMTTPAQISFLEKKAGKAWVMMRIAEGRYHQVRKMFDAIGHRVTKLRRVAIGPLELSGVEPGEWRYLTPKEVREMNDYMDRRAVETAGQGPPADVPHRPKRFETPADRSKRKIIKQSINDAARKKEIEKEKALQAARDAERKGPRQPKPAWKRGAKHPGKKSPPPPRGTFRKR
;
A
#
# COMPACT_ATOMS: atom_id res chain seq x y z
N MET A 1 -18.79 10.90 -2.07
CA MET A 1 -17.70 9.95 -1.77
C MET A 1 -16.44 10.75 -1.55
N ASN A 2 -15.96 10.89 -0.30
CA ASN A 2 -14.77 11.68 0.03
C ASN A 2 -13.53 11.07 -0.65
N ARG A 3 -12.96 11.79 -1.62
CA ARG A 3 -11.77 11.38 -2.38
C ARG A 3 -10.47 11.47 -1.58
N ASN A 4 -10.52 11.81 -0.29
CA ASN A 4 -9.31 12.11 0.50
C ASN A 4 -9.05 11.14 1.66
N THR A 5 -9.87 10.10 1.80
CA THR A 5 -9.67 9.07 2.84
C THR A 5 -8.45 8.21 2.51
N GLN A 6 -7.64 7.92 3.52
CA GLN A 6 -6.43 7.11 3.40
C GLN A 6 -6.45 5.95 4.40
N HIS A 7 -5.74 4.87 4.11
CA HIS A 7 -5.57 3.80 5.10
C HIS A 7 -4.78 4.28 6.31
N LEU A 8 -5.35 4.10 7.51
CA LEU A 8 -4.75 4.54 8.78
C LEU A 8 -3.38 3.89 9.02
N ASN A 9 -3.23 2.59 8.70
CA ASN A 9 -1.96 1.88 8.87
C ASN A 9 -0.81 2.45 8.01
N ARG A 10 -1.12 3.04 6.85
CA ARG A 10 -0.14 3.73 6.00
C ARG A 10 0.33 4.99 6.72
N TYR A 11 -0.60 5.77 7.25
CA TYR A 11 -0.29 6.99 7.98
C TYR A 11 0.57 6.70 9.22
N LEU A 12 0.17 5.74 10.04
CA LEU A 12 0.93 5.28 11.21
C LEU A 12 2.33 4.77 10.83
N SER A 13 2.45 4.01 9.74
CA SER A 13 3.73 3.49 9.26
C SER A 13 4.71 4.62 8.93
N LEU A 14 4.23 5.72 8.33
CA LEU A 14 5.04 6.89 8.02
C LEU A 14 5.36 7.70 9.28
N ALA A 15 4.34 8.07 10.05
CA ALA A 15 4.47 8.94 11.22
C ALA A 15 5.29 8.31 12.36
N ALA A 16 5.19 7.00 12.56
CA ALA A 16 5.95 6.28 13.60
C ALA A 16 7.22 5.57 13.05
N GLY A 17 7.52 5.69 11.75
CA GLY A 17 8.70 5.05 11.14
C GLY A 17 8.68 3.52 11.13
N VAL A 18 7.53 2.89 11.39
CA VAL A 18 7.38 1.43 11.49
C VAL A 18 6.90 0.80 10.18
N SER A 19 6.83 -0.54 10.10
CA SER A 19 6.22 -1.21 8.94
C SER A 19 4.69 -1.15 9.03
N ARG A 20 3.98 -1.25 7.89
CA ARG A 20 2.51 -1.34 7.90
C ARG A 20 1.96 -2.48 8.77
N ARG A 21 2.66 -3.64 8.84
CA ARG A 21 2.24 -4.75 9.73
C ARG A 21 2.34 -4.39 11.20
N VAL A 22 3.40 -3.69 11.58
CA VAL A 22 3.57 -3.18 12.95
C VAL A 22 2.53 -2.11 13.25
N ALA A 23 2.20 -1.25 12.28
CA ALA A 23 1.08 -0.32 12.40
C ALA A 23 -0.25 -1.05 12.58
N ASP A 24 -0.51 -2.13 11.83
CA ASP A 24 -1.71 -2.95 12.01
C ASP A 24 -1.76 -3.56 13.41
N GLU A 25 -0.63 -4.00 13.97
CA GLU A 25 -0.54 -4.50 15.34
C GLU A 25 -0.82 -3.40 16.38
N MET A 26 -0.30 -2.19 16.18
CA MET A 26 -0.61 -1.04 17.04
C MET A 26 -2.12 -0.75 17.07
N VAL A 27 -2.78 -0.80 15.91
CA VAL A 27 -4.24 -0.64 15.80
C VAL A 27 -4.96 -1.79 16.52
N ARG A 28 -4.62 -3.06 16.24
CA ARG A 28 -5.26 -4.22 16.90
C ARG A 28 -5.12 -4.20 18.42
N ASN A 29 -4.01 -3.66 18.93
CA ASN A 29 -3.73 -3.55 20.37
C ASN A 29 -4.38 -2.33 21.02
N GLY A 30 -5.22 -1.56 20.32
CA GLY A 30 -5.94 -0.42 20.87
C GLY A 30 -5.06 0.79 21.22
N ARG A 31 -3.84 0.84 20.68
CA ARG A 31 -2.89 1.95 20.93
C ARG A 31 -3.22 3.21 20.13
N VAL A 32 -4.12 3.11 19.16
CA VAL A 32 -4.42 4.17 18.21
C VAL A 32 -5.84 4.67 18.44
N THR A 33 -6.00 5.99 18.51
CA THR A 33 -7.31 6.64 18.57
C THR A 33 -7.51 7.57 17.38
N LEU A 34 -8.73 7.59 16.83
CA LEU A 34 -9.21 8.64 15.92
C LEU A 34 -10.19 9.53 16.69
N ASP A 35 -9.90 10.82 16.77
CA ASP A 35 -10.74 11.80 17.47
C ASP A 35 -11.04 11.39 18.93
N GLY A 36 -10.04 10.77 19.58
CA GLY A 36 -10.14 10.26 20.96
C GLY A 36 -10.81 8.89 21.10
N LEU A 37 -11.37 8.30 20.03
CA LEU A 37 -12.00 6.98 20.06
C LEU A 37 -11.01 5.89 19.63
N PRO A 38 -10.87 4.79 20.40
CA PRO A 38 -9.95 3.71 20.04
C PRO A 38 -10.38 3.00 18.75
N VAL A 39 -9.40 2.72 17.89
CA VAL A 39 -9.59 2.00 16.63
C VAL A 39 -8.90 0.65 16.72
N LEU A 40 -9.63 -0.42 16.38
CA LEU A 40 -9.13 -1.81 16.43
C LEU A 40 -9.06 -2.49 15.06
N ASP A 41 -9.64 -1.89 14.02
CA ASP A 41 -9.61 -2.44 12.66
C ASP A 41 -8.45 -1.84 11.84
N PRO A 42 -7.42 -2.62 11.47
CA PRO A 42 -6.34 -2.15 10.61
C PRO A 42 -6.78 -1.70 9.21
N GLY A 43 -7.97 -2.13 8.76
CA GLY A 43 -8.60 -1.69 7.53
C GLY A 43 -9.17 -0.27 7.58
N THR A 44 -9.18 0.36 8.76
CA THR A 44 -9.76 1.68 8.97
C THR A 44 -9.18 2.72 8.02
N LEU A 45 -10.09 3.44 7.36
CA LEU A 45 -9.77 4.63 6.61
C LEU A 45 -9.93 5.85 7.51
N TRP A 46 -9.08 6.85 7.33
CA TRP A 46 -9.17 8.13 8.04
C TRP A 46 -9.08 9.29 7.05
N ASP A 47 -9.67 10.43 7.41
CA ASP A 47 -9.60 11.67 6.63
C ASP A 47 -8.62 12.66 7.30
N PRO A 48 -7.44 12.90 6.70
CA PRO A 48 -6.43 13.78 7.27
C PRO A 48 -6.86 15.26 7.35
N ALA A 49 -7.91 15.66 6.65
CA ALA A 49 -8.38 17.05 6.67
C ALA A 49 -9.24 17.38 7.89
N ILE A 50 -9.84 16.37 8.53
CA ILE A 50 -10.87 16.59 9.57
C ILE A 50 -10.72 15.70 10.80
N GLN A 51 -9.87 14.68 10.78
CA GLN A 51 -9.69 13.75 11.90
C GLN A 51 -8.30 13.91 12.53
N GLU A 52 -8.22 13.74 13.85
CA GLU A 52 -6.98 13.66 14.61
C GLU A 52 -6.62 12.20 14.88
N VAL A 53 -5.38 11.79 14.53
CA VAL A 53 -4.83 10.49 14.91
C VAL A 53 -3.92 10.67 16.11
N ARG A 54 -4.14 9.87 17.16
CA ARG A 54 -3.18 9.74 18.27
C ARG A 54 -2.67 8.32 18.40
N LEU A 55 -1.40 8.20 18.75
CA LEU A 55 -0.75 6.95 19.13
C LEU A 55 -0.31 7.07 20.59
N ASP A 56 -0.79 6.18 21.45
CA ASP A 56 -0.55 6.20 22.91
C ASP A 56 -0.84 7.59 23.52
N GLY A 57 -1.94 8.22 23.09
CA GLY A 57 -2.37 9.53 23.57
C GLY A 57 -1.64 10.74 22.97
N ARG A 58 -0.57 10.53 22.19
CA ARG A 58 0.18 11.60 21.52
C ARG A 58 -0.36 11.83 20.11
N THR A 59 -0.71 13.07 19.80
CA THR A 59 -1.10 13.48 18.44
C THR A 59 0.06 13.24 17.49
N LEU A 60 -0.20 12.46 16.45
CA LEU A 60 0.74 12.29 15.35
C LEU A 60 0.54 13.48 14.40
N VAL A 61 1.64 14.16 14.07
CA VAL A 61 1.63 15.26 13.12
C VAL A 61 2.07 14.74 11.75
N PRO A 62 1.41 15.12 10.64
CA PRO A 62 1.83 14.70 9.32
C PRO A 62 3.27 15.14 9.04
N ILE A 63 4.18 14.19 8.89
CA ILE A 63 5.50 14.45 8.31
C ILE A 63 5.25 14.73 6.83
N ARG A 64 5.79 15.84 6.30
CA ARG A 64 5.81 16.08 4.85
C ARG A 64 6.47 14.87 4.19
N ASP A 65 5.69 14.11 3.43
CA ASP A 65 6.09 12.87 2.76
C ASP A 65 6.89 13.21 1.49
N GLU A 66 8.12 13.71 1.69
CA GLU A 66 9.06 13.87 0.58
C GLU A 66 9.29 12.50 -0.05
N LYS A 67 8.99 12.39 -1.35
CA LYS A 67 9.13 11.13 -2.06
C LYS A 67 10.59 10.86 -2.37
N ILE A 68 11.10 9.80 -1.78
CA ILE A 68 12.47 9.35 -1.97
C ILE A 68 12.48 8.25 -3.03
N TYR A 69 13.32 8.40 -4.04
CA TYR A 69 13.54 7.39 -5.08
C TYR A 69 15.04 7.14 -5.22
N ILE A 70 15.46 5.92 -4.93
CA ILE A 70 16.87 5.54 -4.91
C ILE A 70 17.11 4.42 -5.91
N MET A 71 18.18 4.55 -6.68
CA MET A 71 18.80 3.47 -7.44
C MET A 71 20.00 2.95 -6.64
N LEU A 72 19.94 1.68 -6.26
CA LEU A 72 21.04 0.96 -5.63
C LEU A 72 21.60 -0.05 -6.62
N TYR A 73 22.91 -0.07 -6.81
CA TYR A 73 23.57 -1.25 -7.38
C TYR A 73 23.77 -2.27 -6.26
N LYS A 74 22.80 -3.17 -6.11
CA LYS A 74 22.90 -4.23 -5.11
C LYS A 74 24.10 -5.14 -5.44
N PRO A 75 25.09 -5.29 -4.54
CA PRO A 75 26.21 -6.20 -4.76
C PRO A 75 25.80 -7.65 -4.47
N ASP A 76 26.74 -8.57 -4.71
CA ASP A 76 26.60 -9.97 -4.31
C ASP A 76 26.61 -10.09 -2.78
N ASN A 77 26.16 -11.22 -2.25
CA ASN A 77 26.14 -11.53 -0.81
C ASN A 77 25.35 -10.53 0.06
N VAL A 78 24.32 -9.91 -0.51
CA VAL A 78 23.40 -9.00 0.18
C VAL A 78 21.97 -9.49 0.03
N VAL A 79 21.19 -9.49 1.11
CA VAL A 79 19.79 -9.95 1.10
C VAL A 79 18.85 -8.77 0.82
N THR A 80 17.84 -8.95 -0.04
CA THR A 80 16.77 -7.94 -0.21
C THR A 80 15.64 -8.17 0.82
N THR A 81 15.85 -7.69 2.04
CA THR A 81 14.87 -7.69 3.13
C THR A 81 15.05 -6.44 4.01
N MET A 82 14.00 -6.02 4.71
CA MET A 82 14.08 -4.94 5.70
C MET A 82 14.74 -5.38 7.02
N LYS A 83 14.67 -6.67 7.34
CA LYS A 83 15.29 -7.28 8.52
C LYS A 83 15.66 -8.71 8.18
N ASP A 84 16.93 -9.06 8.35
CA ASP A 84 17.40 -10.44 8.16
C ASP A 84 17.47 -11.15 9.53
N ARG A 85 17.03 -12.41 9.58
CA ARG A 85 17.06 -13.21 10.81
C ARG A 85 18.44 -13.80 11.10
N GLU A 86 19.26 -13.96 10.07
CA GLU A 86 20.59 -14.59 10.13
C GLU A 86 21.71 -13.54 10.25
N GLY A 87 21.37 -12.25 10.44
CA GLY A 87 22.34 -11.18 10.61
C GLY A 87 23.12 -10.82 9.34
N ARG A 88 22.71 -11.29 8.15
CA ARG A 88 23.37 -10.96 6.89
C ARG A 88 23.14 -9.50 6.51
N LYS A 89 24.09 -8.95 5.74
CA LYS A 89 23.97 -7.59 5.20
C LYS A 89 22.72 -7.48 4.31
N THR A 90 21.97 -6.39 4.48
CA THR A 90 20.72 -6.17 3.74
C THR A 90 20.87 -5.04 2.73
N ALA A 91 20.05 -5.04 1.68
CA ALA A 91 20.07 -3.97 0.69
C ALA A 91 19.77 -2.58 1.32
N PRO A 92 18.75 -2.42 2.20
CA PRO A 92 18.51 -1.14 2.86
C PRO A 92 19.67 -0.67 3.75
N SER A 93 20.42 -1.59 4.38
CA SER A 93 21.56 -1.20 5.23
C SER A 93 22.75 -0.63 4.46
N LEU A 94 22.71 -0.60 3.12
CA LEU A 94 23.73 0.06 2.28
C LEU A 94 23.49 1.57 2.12
N ILE A 95 22.30 2.06 2.45
CA ILE A 95 21.86 3.42 2.07
C ILE A 95 22.17 4.48 3.14
N GLY A 96 22.56 4.04 4.34
CA GLY A 96 22.78 4.95 5.46
C GLY A 96 21.48 5.57 5.98
N GLU A 97 21.60 6.68 6.70
CA GLU A 97 20.46 7.40 7.26
C GLU A 97 19.80 8.32 6.22
N LEU A 98 18.47 8.34 6.22
CA LEU A 98 17.65 9.15 5.31
C LEU A 98 16.61 9.94 6.11
N SER A 99 16.07 11.00 5.50
CA SER A 99 14.95 11.78 6.05
C SER A 99 13.66 10.97 6.23
N SER A 100 13.52 9.85 5.52
CA SER A 100 12.38 8.94 5.63
C SER A 100 12.77 7.51 5.31
N ARG A 101 12.06 6.56 5.94
CA ARG A 101 12.28 5.14 5.73
C ARG A 101 11.86 4.71 4.32
N VAL A 102 12.81 4.17 3.55
CA VAL A 102 12.57 3.55 2.25
C VAL A 102 12.49 2.03 2.36
N PHE A 103 11.87 1.39 1.37
CA PHE A 103 11.82 -0.06 1.23
C PHE A 103 12.16 -0.49 -0.21
N PRO A 104 12.70 -1.71 -0.41
CA PRO A 104 13.00 -2.22 -1.75
C PRO A 104 11.76 -2.39 -2.63
N VAL A 105 11.87 -1.97 -3.88
CA VAL A 105 10.87 -2.19 -4.92
C VAL A 105 11.15 -3.54 -5.59
N GLY A 106 10.42 -4.55 -5.14
CA GLY A 106 10.67 -5.93 -5.53
C GLY A 106 11.93 -6.48 -4.85
N ARG A 107 12.48 -7.56 -5.41
CA ARG A 107 13.63 -8.27 -4.83
C ARG A 107 14.66 -8.66 -5.87
N LEU A 108 15.89 -8.80 -5.42
CA LEU A 108 16.95 -9.53 -6.08
C LEU A 108 17.42 -10.63 -5.14
N ASP A 109 17.73 -11.81 -5.69
CA ASP A 109 18.23 -12.92 -4.88
C ASP A 109 19.59 -12.59 -4.28
N PHE A 110 19.99 -13.37 -3.26
CA PHE A 110 21.24 -13.15 -2.53
C PHE A 110 22.45 -13.03 -3.47
N HIS A 111 22.57 -13.96 -4.43
CA HIS A 111 23.62 -13.99 -5.47
C HIS A 111 23.25 -13.32 -6.80
N THR A 112 22.24 -12.45 -6.79
CA THR A 112 21.88 -11.65 -7.96
C THR A 112 22.24 -10.20 -7.68
N THR A 113 22.99 -9.59 -8.60
CA THR A 113 23.50 -8.22 -8.48
C THR A 113 22.72 -7.25 -9.37
N GLY A 114 22.98 -5.96 -9.22
CA GLY A 114 22.52 -4.94 -10.15
C GLY A 114 21.39 -4.06 -9.60
N LEU A 115 20.63 -3.49 -10.53
CA LEU A 115 19.67 -2.42 -10.26
C LEU A 115 18.56 -2.88 -9.31
N LEU A 116 18.53 -2.29 -8.12
CA LEU A 116 17.44 -2.39 -7.17
C LEU A 116 16.95 -0.98 -6.83
N LEU A 117 15.66 -0.73 -7.01
CA LEU A 117 15.06 0.53 -6.59
C LEU A 117 14.62 0.45 -5.13
N LEU A 118 14.72 1.56 -4.40
CA LEU A 118 14.13 1.73 -3.08
C LEU A 118 13.34 3.03 -3.04
N THR A 119 12.22 3.02 -2.33
CA THR A 119 11.36 4.21 -2.21
C THR A 119 10.51 4.16 -0.93
N ASN A 120 9.97 5.31 -0.51
CA ASN A 120 8.87 5.40 0.43
C ASN A 120 7.49 5.56 -0.27
N ASP A 121 7.47 5.65 -1.61
CA ASP A 121 6.26 5.70 -2.41
C ASP A 121 5.71 4.30 -2.70
N GLY A 122 4.68 3.92 -1.92
CA GLY A 122 3.99 2.64 -2.07
C GLY A 122 3.26 2.48 -3.40
N GLU A 123 2.74 3.55 -3.99
CA GLU A 123 2.03 3.46 -5.27
C GLU A 123 3.03 3.22 -6.40
N PHE A 124 4.12 4.00 -6.44
CA PHE A 124 5.21 3.79 -7.38
C PHE A 124 5.77 2.36 -7.30
N ALA A 125 6.04 1.88 -6.08
CA ALA A 125 6.53 0.51 -5.87
C ALA A 125 5.53 -0.57 -6.32
N TYR A 126 4.23 -0.36 -6.06
CA TYR A 126 3.17 -1.27 -6.48
C TYR A 126 3.09 -1.35 -8.01
N ARG A 127 3.11 -0.20 -8.69
CA ARG A 127 3.07 -0.12 -10.15
C ARG A 127 4.25 -0.82 -10.83
N LEU A 128 5.45 -0.73 -10.26
CA LEU A 128 6.65 -1.39 -10.79
C LEU A 128 6.68 -2.90 -10.62
N THR A 129 6.10 -3.40 -9.53
CA THR A 129 6.23 -4.80 -9.11
C THR A 129 5.05 -5.65 -9.52
N HIS A 130 3.85 -5.07 -9.61
CA HIS A 130 2.65 -5.85 -9.86
C HIS A 130 2.58 -6.30 -11.34
N PRO A 131 2.38 -7.61 -11.62
CA PRO A 131 2.43 -8.16 -12.99
C PRO A 131 1.48 -7.49 -13.98
N ARG A 132 0.33 -6.98 -13.51
CA ARG A 132 -0.67 -6.27 -14.34
C ARG A 132 -0.13 -5.07 -15.11
N PHE A 133 0.97 -4.46 -14.64
CA PHE A 133 1.58 -3.31 -15.30
C PHE A 133 2.70 -3.72 -16.25
N GLY A 134 3.08 -5.01 -16.27
CA GLY A 134 4.02 -5.56 -17.24
C GLY A 134 5.35 -4.82 -17.35
N VAL A 135 5.81 -4.16 -16.29
CA VAL A 135 7.06 -3.39 -16.29
C VAL A 135 8.21 -4.34 -16.58
N GLU A 136 8.97 -4.06 -17.62
CA GLU A 136 10.04 -4.94 -18.05
C GLU A 136 11.27 -4.83 -17.14
N LYS A 137 11.95 -5.96 -16.94
CA LYS A 137 13.23 -6.05 -16.24
C LYS A 137 14.24 -6.69 -17.18
N THR A 138 15.37 -6.03 -17.39
CA THR A 138 16.45 -6.53 -18.25
C THR A 138 17.58 -7.09 -17.41
N TYR A 139 17.95 -8.33 -17.69
CA TYR A 139 19.02 -9.05 -17.02
C TYR A 139 20.13 -9.39 -18.00
N VAL A 140 21.36 -9.41 -17.49
CA VAL A 140 22.52 -10.00 -18.15
C VAL A 140 22.90 -11.26 -17.37
N ALA A 141 22.85 -12.40 -18.06
CA ALA A 141 23.13 -13.72 -17.49
C ALA A 141 24.39 -14.31 -18.13
N LYS A 142 25.29 -14.84 -17.28
CA LYS A 142 26.42 -15.66 -17.71
C LYS A 142 26.06 -17.13 -17.60
N LEU A 143 26.12 -17.84 -18.71
CA LEU A 143 25.77 -19.25 -18.80
C LEU A 143 27.03 -20.14 -18.78
N GLN A 144 26.91 -21.34 -18.22
CA GLN A 144 28.00 -22.34 -18.18
C GLN A 144 28.32 -22.93 -19.54
N SER A 145 27.34 -22.94 -20.44
CA SER A 145 27.40 -23.48 -21.80
C SER A 145 26.68 -22.53 -22.77
N VAL A 146 26.93 -22.66 -24.07
CA VAL A 146 26.28 -21.84 -25.12
C VAL A 146 24.98 -22.52 -25.57
N PRO A 147 23.80 -21.91 -25.38
CA PRO A 147 22.56 -22.44 -25.91
C PRO A 147 22.53 -22.36 -27.43
N ARG A 148 21.89 -23.34 -28.07
CA ARG A 148 21.52 -23.29 -29.48
C ARG A 148 20.40 -22.26 -29.68
N PRO A 149 20.31 -21.63 -30.87
CA PRO A 149 19.23 -20.69 -31.16
C PRO A 149 17.82 -21.28 -30.94
N ALA A 150 17.64 -22.57 -31.22
CA ALA A 150 16.38 -23.28 -31.01
C ALA A 150 15.98 -23.38 -29.52
N GLU A 151 16.94 -23.57 -28.62
CA GLU A 151 16.69 -23.61 -27.17
C GLU A 151 16.26 -22.24 -26.64
N LEU A 152 16.89 -21.16 -27.13
CA LEU A 152 16.46 -19.80 -26.79
C LEU A 152 15.06 -19.49 -27.32
N ASN A 153 14.66 -20.06 -28.46
CA ASN A 153 13.30 -19.89 -29.00
C ASN A 153 12.23 -20.48 -28.09
N ILE A 154 12.53 -21.53 -27.32
CA ILE A 154 11.62 -22.06 -26.30
C ILE A 154 11.36 -20.98 -25.25
N LEU A 155 12.41 -20.39 -24.70
CA LEU A 155 12.30 -19.34 -23.69
C LEU A 155 11.62 -18.09 -24.22
N ARG A 156 11.83 -17.74 -25.50
CA ARG A 156 11.17 -16.60 -26.15
C ARG A 156 9.66 -16.77 -26.25
N ARG A 157 9.17 -17.99 -26.48
CA ARG A 157 7.72 -18.29 -26.51
C ARG A 157 7.11 -18.43 -25.11
N GLY A 158 7.96 -18.63 -24.10
CA GLY A 158 7.56 -18.93 -22.74
C GLY A 158 7.71 -20.42 -22.44
N ILE A 159 7.95 -20.74 -21.17
CA ILE A 159 8.18 -22.11 -20.69
C ILE A 159 7.37 -22.37 -19.42
N ALA A 160 6.95 -23.61 -19.20
CA ALA A 160 6.23 -23.98 -18.00
C ALA A 160 7.19 -24.01 -16.80
N LEU A 161 6.96 -23.14 -15.81
CA LEU A 161 7.64 -23.17 -14.51
C LEU A 161 6.59 -23.36 -13.42
N GLU A 162 6.78 -24.38 -12.57
CA GLU A 162 5.89 -24.65 -11.43
C GLU A 162 4.41 -24.71 -11.82
N GLY A 163 4.11 -25.38 -12.95
CA GLY A 163 2.74 -25.55 -13.45
C GLY A 163 2.11 -24.32 -14.11
N LYS A 164 2.88 -23.25 -14.35
CA LYS A 164 2.40 -22.04 -15.06
C LYS A 164 3.36 -21.62 -16.16
N MET A 165 2.83 -21.33 -17.34
CA MET A 165 3.60 -20.74 -18.43
C MET A 165 4.16 -19.37 -18.03
N THR A 166 5.43 -19.12 -18.31
CA THR A 166 6.02 -17.78 -18.23
C THR A 166 5.49 -16.92 -19.37
N THR A 167 5.49 -15.60 -19.20
CA THR A 167 5.30 -14.70 -20.34
C THR A 167 6.47 -14.86 -21.32
N PRO A 168 6.26 -14.56 -22.61
CA PRO A 168 7.33 -14.45 -23.59
C PRO A 168 8.49 -13.58 -23.07
N ALA A 169 9.72 -14.01 -23.35
CA ALA A 169 10.94 -13.29 -22.99
C ALA A 169 11.65 -12.78 -24.25
N GLN A 170 12.24 -11.58 -24.19
CA GLN A 170 13.15 -11.13 -25.25
C GLN A 170 14.56 -11.55 -24.87
N ILE A 171 15.26 -12.23 -25.77
CA ILE A 171 16.57 -12.83 -25.48
C ILE A 171 17.53 -12.61 -26.64
N SER A 172 18.72 -12.09 -26.36
CA SER A 172 19.79 -11.89 -27.34
C SER A 172 21.16 -12.28 -26.75
N PHE A 173 22.06 -12.76 -27.61
CA PHE A 173 23.45 -12.97 -27.23
C PHE A 173 24.18 -11.63 -27.14
N LEU A 174 24.99 -11.46 -26.09
CA LEU A 174 25.94 -10.37 -25.97
C LEU A 174 27.35 -10.83 -26.35
N GLU A 175 27.73 -12.03 -25.93
CA GLU A 175 29.05 -12.59 -26.18
C GLU A 175 28.99 -14.12 -26.15
N LYS A 176 29.83 -14.78 -26.97
CA LYS A 176 30.10 -16.21 -26.92
C LYS A 176 31.61 -16.41 -26.88
N LYS A 177 32.15 -16.98 -25.81
CA LYS A 177 33.60 -17.16 -25.66
C LYS A 177 33.92 -18.37 -24.78
N ALA A 178 34.90 -19.18 -25.22
CA ALA A 178 35.42 -20.33 -24.47
C ALA A 178 34.33 -21.26 -23.91
N GLY A 179 33.35 -21.62 -24.74
CA GLY A 179 32.22 -22.49 -24.37
C GLY A 179 31.18 -21.86 -23.44
N LYS A 180 31.33 -20.57 -23.07
CA LYS A 180 30.38 -19.83 -22.23
C LYS A 180 29.67 -18.75 -23.04
N ALA A 181 28.50 -18.34 -22.57
CA ALA A 181 27.72 -17.28 -23.20
C ALA A 181 27.30 -16.21 -22.20
N TRP A 182 27.30 -14.96 -22.66
CA TRP A 182 26.58 -13.87 -22.03
C TRP A 182 25.32 -13.59 -22.83
N VAL A 183 24.19 -13.55 -22.13
CA VAL A 183 22.87 -13.38 -22.73
C VAL A 183 22.15 -12.25 -22.02
N MET A 184 21.60 -11.33 -22.81
CA MET A 184 20.62 -10.37 -22.32
C MET A 184 19.24 -11.02 -22.37
N MET A 185 18.48 -10.91 -21.29
CA MET A 185 17.10 -11.35 -21.23
C MET A 185 16.21 -10.28 -20.60
N ARG A 186 15.12 -9.94 -21.28
CA ARG A 186 14.09 -9.03 -20.79
C ARG A 186 12.80 -9.80 -20.51
N ILE A 187 12.25 -9.60 -19.31
CA ILE A 187 10.99 -10.22 -18.85
C ILE A 187 10.08 -9.19 -18.19
N ALA A 188 8.76 -9.34 -18.35
CA ALA A 188 7.75 -8.44 -17.79
C ALA A 188 7.16 -8.91 -16.44
N GLU A 189 7.62 -10.06 -15.94
CA GLU A 189 7.23 -10.64 -14.64
C GLU A 189 8.45 -10.91 -13.75
N GLY A 190 8.22 -11.33 -12.51
CA GLY A 190 9.27 -11.51 -11.51
C GLY A 190 8.97 -12.66 -10.55
N ARG A 191 8.84 -13.88 -11.06
CA ARG A 191 8.64 -15.09 -10.23
C ARG A 191 9.92 -15.49 -9.49
N TYR A 192 9.78 -16.29 -8.45
CA TYR A 192 10.91 -16.75 -7.63
C TYR A 192 11.96 -17.49 -8.48
N HIS A 193 13.18 -16.94 -8.53
CA HIS A 193 14.32 -17.44 -9.30
C HIS A 193 14.04 -17.64 -10.80
N GLN A 194 13.09 -16.89 -11.38
CA GLN A 194 12.58 -17.14 -12.72
C GLN A 194 13.67 -17.26 -13.79
N VAL A 195 14.59 -16.30 -13.86
CA VAL A 195 15.66 -16.30 -14.88
C VAL A 195 16.52 -17.56 -14.81
N ARG A 196 16.91 -17.97 -13.60
CA ARG A 196 17.74 -19.16 -13.39
C ARG A 196 16.96 -20.40 -13.80
N LYS A 197 15.72 -20.55 -13.34
CA LYS A 197 14.84 -21.67 -13.68
C LYS A 197 14.57 -21.79 -15.17
N MET A 198 14.39 -20.66 -15.88
CA MET A 198 14.19 -20.66 -17.33
C MET A 198 15.40 -21.27 -18.06
N PHE A 199 16.62 -20.80 -17.74
CA PHE A 199 17.82 -21.34 -18.37
C PHE A 199 18.17 -22.77 -17.89
N ASP A 200 17.94 -23.10 -16.62
CA ASP A 200 18.11 -24.45 -16.09
C ASP A 200 17.19 -25.45 -16.81
N ALA A 201 15.94 -25.06 -17.12
CA ALA A 201 14.97 -25.89 -17.82
C ALA A 201 15.37 -26.23 -19.28
N ILE A 202 16.25 -25.44 -19.89
CA ILE A 202 16.86 -25.77 -21.20
C ILE A 202 18.29 -26.32 -21.07
N GLY A 203 18.72 -26.70 -19.85
CA GLY A 203 20.01 -27.35 -19.62
C GLY A 203 21.21 -26.39 -19.49
N HIS A 204 20.98 -25.09 -19.30
CA HIS A 204 22.05 -24.08 -19.25
C HIS A 204 22.11 -23.34 -17.92
N ARG A 205 22.97 -23.78 -17.00
CA ARG A 205 23.03 -23.16 -15.68
C ARG A 205 23.54 -21.72 -15.71
N VAL A 206 22.89 -20.84 -14.96
CA VAL A 206 23.30 -19.43 -14.79
C VAL A 206 24.33 -19.29 -13.66
N THR A 207 25.55 -18.84 -14.01
CA THR A 207 26.66 -18.61 -13.04
C THR A 207 26.70 -17.20 -12.49
N LYS A 208 26.36 -16.19 -13.29
CA LYS A 208 26.24 -14.80 -12.86
C LYS A 208 24.95 -14.24 -13.39
N LEU A 209 24.26 -13.46 -12.56
CA LEU A 209 23.04 -12.78 -12.96
C LEU A 209 23.06 -11.35 -12.44
N ARG A 210 22.90 -10.40 -13.35
CA ARG A 210 22.84 -8.98 -13.03
C ARG A 210 21.60 -8.36 -13.65
N ARG A 211 20.78 -7.67 -12.87
CA ARG A 211 19.72 -6.82 -13.43
C ARG A 211 20.33 -5.48 -13.85
N VAL A 212 20.25 -5.16 -15.13
CA VAL A 212 20.87 -3.96 -15.71
C VAL A 212 19.86 -2.86 -16.00
N ALA A 213 18.56 -3.18 -16.07
CA ALA A 213 17.52 -2.16 -16.24
C ALA A 213 16.17 -2.57 -15.64
N ILE A 214 15.35 -1.58 -15.31
CA ILE A 214 13.92 -1.71 -15.03
C ILE A 214 13.20 -0.64 -15.85
N GLY A 215 12.36 -1.06 -16.80
CA GLY A 215 11.76 -0.16 -17.78
C GLY A 215 12.84 0.71 -18.46
N PRO A 216 12.69 2.05 -18.48
CA PRO A 216 13.67 2.96 -19.06
C PRO A 216 14.89 3.23 -18.16
N LEU A 217 14.86 2.81 -16.89
CA LEU A 217 15.95 3.07 -15.96
C LEU A 217 17.07 2.05 -16.15
N GLU A 218 18.24 2.51 -16.56
CA GLU A 218 19.44 1.72 -16.73
C GLU A 218 20.40 1.87 -15.55
N LEU A 219 21.15 0.82 -15.26
CA LEU A 219 22.16 0.81 -14.21
C LEU A 219 23.41 1.54 -14.71
N SER A 220 23.41 2.86 -14.58
CA SER A 220 24.50 3.74 -15.00
C SER A 220 24.87 4.76 -13.92
N GLY A 221 26.16 5.10 -13.87
CA GLY A 221 26.70 6.10 -12.95
C GLY A 221 26.65 5.69 -11.48
N VAL A 222 26.72 4.38 -11.18
CA VAL A 222 26.73 3.83 -9.82
C VAL A 222 27.52 2.53 -9.79
N GLU A 223 28.42 2.36 -8.82
CA GLU A 223 29.23 1.15 -8.65
C GLU A 223 28.59 0.15 -7.68
N PRO A 224 29.00 -1.15 -7.67
CA PRO A 224 28.44 -2.15 -6.75
C PRO A 224 28.52 -1.72 -5.28
N GLY A 225 27.37 -1.72 -4.60
CA GLY A 225 27.26 -1.28 -3.20
C GLY A 225 26.91 0.20 -3.04
N GLU A 226 27.10 1.00 -4.07
CA GLU A 226 26.73 2.41 -4.08
C GLU A 226 25.29 2.62 -4.52
N TRP A 227 24.79 3.81 -4.22
CA TRP A 227 23.45 4.24 -4.56
C TRP A 227 23.45 5.72 -4.91
N ARG A 228 22.42 6.13 -5.65
CA ARG A 228 22.11 7.53 -5.93
C ARG A 228 20.61 7.77 -5.93
N TYR A 229 20.21 9.02 -5.75
CA TYR A 229 18.83 9.41 -6.03
C TYR A 229 18.53 9.28 -7.52
N LEU A 230 17.29 8.93 -7.85
CA LEU A 230 16.79 9.13 -9.20
C LEU A 230 16.63 10.63 -9.46
N THR A 231 17.01 11.05 -10.65
CA THR A 231 16.76 12.42 -11.10
C THR A 231 15.26 12.64 -11.31
N PRO A 232 14.76 13.89 -11.21
CA PRO A 232 13.36 14.19 -11.54
C PRO A 232 12.95 13.75 -12.95
N LYS A 233 13.90 13.74 -13.90
CA LYS A 233 13.68 13.26 -15.26
C LYS A 233 13.43 11.75 -15.29
N GLU A 234 14.30 10.96 -14.64
CA GLU A 234 14.16 9.50 -14.52
C GLU A 234 12.83 9.10 -13.86
N VAL A 235 12.41 9.82 -12.82
CA VAL A 235 11.13 9.57 -12.15
C VAL A 235 9.96 9.83 -13.10
N ARG A 236 9.99 10.94 -13.86
CA ARG A 236 8.95 11.23 -14.87
C ARG A 236 8.91 10.18 -15.97
N GLU A 237 10.06 9.86 -16.57
CA GLU A 237 10.16 8.86 -17.63
C GLU A 237 9.66 7.48 -17.19
N MET A 238 9.94 7.09 -15.94
CA MET A 238 9.43 5.85 -15.38
C MET A 238 7.92 5.88 -15.18
N ASN A 239 7.34 6.99 -14.71
CA ASN A 239 5.90 7.14 -14.59
C ASN A 239 5.19 7.07 -15.95
N ASP A 240 5.69 7.83 -16.94
CA ASP A 240 5.16 7.82 -18.31
C ASP A 240 5.24 6.41 -18.92
N TYR A 241 6.35 5.70 -18.69
CA TYR A 241 6.50 4.31 -19.11
C TYR A 241 5.45 3.40 -18.47
N MET A 242 5.23 3.52 -17.16
CA MET A 242 4.23 2.71 -16.45
C MET A 242 2.80 3.04 -16.90
N ASP A 243 2.50 4.30 -17.25
CA ASP A 243 1.19 4.70 -17.78
C ASP A 243 0.94 4.06 -19.15
N ARG A 244 1.91 4.13 -20.07
CA ARG A 244 1.82 3.47 -21.38
C ARG A 244 1.62 1.95 -21.25
N ARG A 245 2.42 1.29 -20.40
CA ARG A 245 2.32 -0.16 -20.17
C ARG A 245 0.97 -0.56 -19.56
N ALA A 246 0.39 0.27 -18.70
CA ALA A 246 -0.93 0.01 -18.13
C ALA A 246 -2.03 -0.02 -19.22
N VAL A 247 -1.97 0.90 -20.19
CA VAL A 247 -2.89 0.95 -21.33
C VAL A 247 -2.70 -0.27 -22.25
N GLU A 248 -1.46 -0.59 -22.61
CA GLU A 248 -1.13 -1.75 -23.45
C GLU A 248 -1.60 -3.07 -22.83
N THR A 249 -1.37 -3.23 -21.51
CA THR A 249 -1.73 -4.46 -20.80
C THR A 249 -3.24 -4.56 -20.54
N ALA A 250 -3.95 -3.42 -20.44
CA ALA A 250 -5.41 -3.41 -20.31
C ALA A 250 -6.12 -3.73 -21.65
N GLY A 251 -5.52 -3.35 -22.79
CA GLY A 251 -6.01 -3.70 -24.12
C GLY A 251 -5.76 -5.16 -24.52
N GLN A 252 -4.77 -5.81 -23.91
CA GLN A 252 -4.55 -7.25 -24.01
C GLN A 252 -5.42 -7.95 -22.98
N GLY A 253 -6.59 -8.46 -23.39
CA GLY A 253 -7.38 -9.37 -22.56
C GLY A 253 -6.54 -10.53 -22.00
N PRO A 254 -7.02 -11.28 -20.99
CA PRO A 254 -6.27 -12.40 -20.44
C PRO A 254 -5.81 -13.33 -21.59
N PRO A 255 -4.57 -13.86 -21.54
CA PRO A 255 -4.02 -14.66 -22.63
C PRO A 255 -5.00 -15.79 -23.01
N ALA A 256 -5.23 -15.95 -24.32
CA ALA A 256 -6.24 -16.84 -24.89
C ALA A 256 -6.09 -18.33 -24.50
N ASP A 257 -4.92 -18.72 -23.96
CA ASP A 257 -4.57 -20.11 -23.62
C ASP A 257 -4.37 -20.37 -22.12
N VAL A 258 -5.06 -19.63 -21.23
CA VAL A 258 -5.24 -20.15 -19.87
C VAL A 258 -6.32 -21.23 -19.96
N PRO A 259 -6.02 -22.53 -19.75
CA PRO A 259 -7.06 -23.55 -19.74
C PRO A 259 -8.11 -23.11 -18.73
N HIS A 260 -9.32 -22.86 -19.24
CA HIS A 260 -10.45 -22.43 -18.44
C HIS A 260 -10.63 -23.51 -17.39
N ARG A 261 -10.33 -23.19 -16.12
CA ARG A 261 -10.63 -24.10 -15.01
C ARG A 261 -12.11 -24.45 -15.18
N PRO A 262 -12.48 -25.73 -15.36
CA PRO A 262 -13.88 -26.07 -15.59
C PRO A 262 -14.67 -25.43 -14.46
N LYS A 263 -15.70 -24.65 -14.82
CA LYS A 263 -16.61 -24.07 -13.82
C LYS A 263 -17.03 -25.21 -12.93
N ARG A 264 -16.60 -25.17 -11.67
CA ARG A 264 -16.97 -26.18 -10.68
C ARG A 264 -18.49 -26.23 -10.70
N PHE A 265 -19.08 -27.36 -11.09
CA PHE A 265 -20.53 -27.52 -11.05
C PHE A 265 -20.97 -27.26 -9.61
N GLU A 266 -21.63 -26.13 -9.37
CA GLU A 266 -22.19 -25.83 -8.05
C GLU A 266 -23.27 -26.88 -7.78
N THR A 267 -23.05 -27.69 -6.74
CA THR A 267 -24.06 -28.66 -6.32
C THR A 267 -25.27 -27.92 -5.72
N PRO A 268 -26.47 -28.53 -5.70
CA PRO A 268 -27.62 -27.96 -5.00
C PRO A 268 -27.32 -27.61 -3.53
N ALA A 269 -26.44 -28.39 -2.86
CA ALA A 269 -25.99 -28.12 -1.51
C ALA A 269 -25.13 -26.84 -1.40
N ASP A 270 -24.28 -26.55 -2.40
CA ASP A 270 -23.46 -25.33 -2.45
C ASP A 270 -24.33 -24.08 -2.63
N ARG A 271 -25.39 -24.16 -3.45
CA ARG A 271 -26.36 -23.05 -3.59
C ARG A 271 -27.12 -22.78 -2.29
N SER A 272 -27.57 -23.82 -1.60
CA SER A 272 -28.26 -23.68 -0.31
C SER A 272 -27.35 -23.05 0.73
N LYS A 273 -26.09 -23.51 0.88
CA LYS A 273 -25.11 -22.90 1.78
C LYS A 273 -24.86 -21.43 1.47
N ARG A 274 -24.73 -21.07 0.19
CA ARG A 274 -24.50 -19.69 -0.24
C ARG A 274 -25.71 -18.78 0.05
N LYS A 275 -26.93 -19.31 -0.07
CA LYS A 275 -28.17 -18.59 0.26
C LYS A 275 -28.25 -18.31 1.77
N ILE A 276 -27.91 -19.29 2.60
CA ILE A 276 -27.83 -19.16 4.06
C ILE A 276 -26.79 -18.11 4.47
N ILE A 277 -25.59 -18.15 3.87
CA ILE A 277 -24.53 -17.17 4.15
C ILE A 277 -24.97 -15.75 3.77
N LYS A 278 -25.59 -15.58 2.59
CA LYS A 278 -26.14 -14.27 2.18
C LYS A 278 -27.22 -13.76 3.14
N GLN A 279 -28.08 -14.65 3.61
CA GLN A 279 -29.17 -14.27 4.52
C GLN A 279 -28.61 -13.85 5.88
N SER A 280 -27.65 -14.60 6.43
CA SER A 280 -26.95 -14.25 7.67
C SER A 280 -26.23 -12.88 7.58
N ILE A 281 -25.61 -12.56 6.45
CA ILE A 281 -24.95 -11.25 6.23
C ILE A 281 -25.99 -10.13 6.22
N ASN A 282 -27.13 -10.33 5.56
CA ASN A 282 -28.19 -9.34 5.51
C ASN A 282 -28.84 -9.12 6.89
N ASP A 283 -29.05 -10.20 7.65
CA ASP A 283 -29.62 -10.13 9.00
C ASP A 283 -28.68 -9.41 9.97
N ALA A 284 -27.36 -9.65 9.86
CA ALA A 284 -26.35 -8.96 10.64
C ALA A 284 -26.29 -7.45 10.30
N ALA A 285 -26.40 -7.10 9.01
CA ALA A 285 -26.46 -5.70 8.58
C ALA A 285 -27.69 -4.97 9.15
N ARG A 286 -28.87 -5.62 9.08
CA ARG A 286 -30.13 -5.07 9.61
C ARG A 286 -30.10 -4.89 11.13
N LYS A 287 -29.48 -5.84 11.85
CA LYS A 287 -29.30 -5.74 13.32
C LYS A 287 -28.42 -4.55 13.70
N LYS A 288 -27.35 -4.30 12.94
CA LYS A 288 -26.43 -3.17 13.15
C LYS A 288 -27.11 -1.81 12.90
N GLU A 289 -28.03 -1.76 11.93
CA GLU A 289 -28.81 -0.57 11.62
C GLU A 289 -29.82 -0.23 12.74
N ILE A 290 -30.52 -1.24 13.27
CA ILE A 290 -31.43 -1.09 14.42
C ILE A 290 -30.68 -0.65 15.68
N GLU A 291 -29.50 -1.20 15.96
CA GLU A 291 -28.67 -0.76 17.10
C GLU A 291 -28.22 0.70 16.96
N LYS A 292 -27.88 1.13 15.75
CA LYS A 292 -27.52 2.51 15.45
C LYS A 292 -28.70 3.47 15.66
N GLU A 293 -29.91 3.09 15.23
CA GLU A 293 -31.12 3.90 15.47
C GLU A 293 -31.47 3.99 16.96
N LYS A 294 -31.37 2.87 17.71
CA LYS A 294 -31.59 2.88 19.16
C LYS A 294 -30.59 3.76 19.90
N ALA A 295 -29.32 3.73 19.50
CA ALA A 295 -28.29 4.60 20.08
C ALA A 295 -28.58 6.09 19.79
N LEU A 296 -29.03 6.42 18.57
CA LEU A 296 -29.39 7.78 18.20
C LEU A 296 -30.62 8.28 18.98
N GLN A 297 -31.61 7.42 19.18
CA GLN A 297 -32.81 7.74 19.96
C GLN A 297 -32.47 7.94 21.44
N ALA A 298 -31.64 7.08 22.03
CA ALA A 298 -31.17 7.22 23.40
C ALA A 298 -30.37 8.54 23.62
N ALA A 299 -29.56 8.94 22.64
CA ALA A 299 -28.85 10.22 22.69
C ALA A 299 -29.82 11.42 22.68
N ARG A 300 -30.86 11.39 21.83
CA ARG A 300 -31.90 12.44 21.79
C ARG A 300 -32.71 12.52 23.08
N ASP A 301 -33.02 11.38 23.68
CA ASP A 301 -33.78 11.33 24.93
C ASP A 301 -32.95 11.81 26.15
N ALA A 302 -31.63 11.60 26.12
CA ALA A 302 -30.71 12.13 27.13
C ALA A 302 -30.58 13.66 27.03
N GLU A 303 -30.53 14.21 25.82
CA GLU A 303 -30.46 15.66 25.58
C GLU A 303 -31.74 16.38 26.04
N ARG A 304 -32.90 15.71 25.93
CA ARG A 304 -34.19 16.21 26.40
C ARG A 304 -34.35 16.20 27.94
N LYS A 305 -33.49 15.47 28.66
CA LYS A 305 -33.48 15.34 30.14
C LYS A 305 -32.26 16.00 30.79
N GLY A 306 -31.70 17.05 30.17
CA GLY A 306 -30.61 17.83 30.76
C GLY A 306 -30.95 18.41 32.14
N PRO A 307 -29.96 18.61 33.04
CA PRO A 307 -30.20 19.05 34.41
C PRO A 307 -30.82 20.45 34.45
N ARG A 308 -31.85 20.64 35.28
CA ARG A 308 -32.44 21.96 35.58
C ARG A 308 -31.34 22.89 36.11
N GLN A 309 -31.04 23.95 35.37
CA GLN A 309 -30.14 24.98 35.88
C GLN A 309 -30.71 25.60 37.18
N PRO A 310 -29.90 25.81 38.22
CA PRO A 310 -30.34 26.51 39.41
C PRO A 310 -30.64 27.97 39.05
N LYS A 311 -31.77 28.49 39.54
CA LYS A 311 -32.19 29.89 39.33
C LYS A 311 -31.13 30.86 39.89
N PRO A 312 -30.83 31.98 39.19
CA PRO A 312 -29.84 32.96 39.64
C PRO A 312 -30.24 33.65 40.95
N ALA A 313 -29.25 33.90 41.81
CA ALA A 313 -29.38 34.29 43.22
C ALA A 313 -29.67 35.78 43.50
N TRP A 314 -30.51 36.45 42.71
CA TRP A 314 -30.94 37.83 42.98
C TRP A 314 -32.41 37.96 43.43
N LYS A 315 -33.12 36.84 43.60
CA LYS A 315 -34.46 36.79 44.20
C LYS A 315 -34.45 36.10 45.57
N ARG A 316 -33.68 36.60 46.53
CA ARG A 316 -33.93 36.38 47.97
C ARG A 316 -33.48 37.61 48.76
N GLY A 317 -34.44 38.36 49.31
CA GLY A 317 -34.19 39.30 50.39
C GLY A 317 -34.33 40.78 50.03
N ALA A 318 -35.56 41.28 49.93
CA ALA A 318 -35.87 42.65 50.30
C ALA A 318 -37.17 42.62 51.12
N LYS A 319 -37.02 42.62 52.45
CA LYS A 319 -38.08 43.03 53.37
C LYS A 319 -38.07 44.56 53.36
N HIS A 320 -39.20 45.20 53.07
CA HIS A 320 -39.52 46.50 53.67
C HIS A 320 -41.02 46.64 53.92
N PRO A 321 -41.41 47.43 54.94
CA PRO A 321 -42.65 47.26 55.67
C PRO A 321 -43.72 48.30 55.29
N GLY A 322 -44.94 48.06 55.74
CA GLY A 322 -45.82 49.15 56.19
C GLY A 322 -46.87 49.67 55.20
N LYS A 323 -48.13 49.47 55.61
CA LYS A 323 -49.37 50.13 55.18
C LYS A 323 -49.21 51.59 54.69
N LYS A 324 -49.99 51.98 53.67
CA LYS A 324 -50.78 53.24 53.65
C LYS A 324 -51.83 53.24 52.51
N SER A 325 -52.98 53.82 52.83
CA SER A 325 -54.28 53.85 52.15
C SER A 325 -54.30 54.61 50.79
N PRO A 326 -55.37 54.48 49.97
CA PRO A 326 -55.40 55.03 48.61
C PRO A 326 -55.73 56.54 48.57
N PRO A 327 -55.26 57.28 47.55
CA PRO A 327 -55.71 58.66 47.30
C PRO A 327 -56.97 58.70 46.42
N PRO A 328 -57.81 59.75 46.54
CA PRO A 328 -59.07 59.90 45.80
C PRO A 328 -58.87 60.52 44.40
N PRO A 329 -59.91 60.48 43.53
CA PRO A 329 -59.75 60.86 42.13
C PRO A 329 -59.87 62.38 41.93
N ARG A 330 -59.07 62.91 41.00
CA ARG A 330 -59.29 64.18 40.31
C ARG A 330 -59.05 63.88 38.83
N GLY A 331 -59.98 64.11 37.92
CA GLY A 331 -60.71 65.35 37.73
C GLY A 331 -60.17 65.96 36.43
N THR A 332 -61.01 65.94 35.39
CA THR A 332 -60.85 66.51 34.05
C THR A 332 -60.05 67.81 34.00
N PHE A 333 -59.25 68.05 32.96
CA PHE A 333 -59.37 69.27 32.14
C PHE A 333 -58.55 69.15 30.83
N ARG A 334 -59.01 69.91 29.85
CA ARG A 334 -58.87 69.78 28.40
C ARG A 334 -58.01 70.94 27.86
N LYS A 335 -57.56 70.79 26.60
CA LYS A 335 -57.01 71.82 25.67
C LYS A 335 -55.52 72.13 25.87
N ARG A 336 -54.72 72.33 24.82
CA ARG A 336 -55.01 72.62 23.41
C ARG A 336 -53.86 72.12 22.54
#